data_AF-A0A212L5S9-F1
#
_entry.id   AF-A0A212L5S9-F1
#
_cell.length_a   1.000
_cell.length_b   1.000
_cell.length_c   1.000
_cell.angle_alpha   90.00
_cell.angle_beta   90.00
_cell.angle_gamma   90.00
#
_symmetry.space_group_name_H-M   'P 1'
#
loop_
_entity.id
_entity.type
_entity.pdbx_description
1 polymer ?
#
loop_
_entity_poly.entity_id
_entity_poly.type
_entity_poly.pdbx_seq_one_letter_code
_entity_poly.pdbx_strand_id
1 'polypeptide(L)'
;MALTTTALNASNVYGAMSRLANRGQSGQAADAAADLAAGAKSPDFGAMLRDQVREVVDQGNASEAKQASYMAGKGDIIDVVTAVSEAEVALDTMVSVRDKVISAYEEIMRMAI
;
A
#
# COMPACT_ATOMS: atom_id res chain seq x y z
N MET A 1 -30.25 -6.07 12.64
CA MET A 1 -29.19 -6.99 13.09
C MET A 1 -27.82 -6.51 12.58
N ALA A 2 -27.44 -5.27 12.90
CA ALA A 2 -26.24 -4.61 12.32
C ALA A 2 -25.50 -3.70 13.33
N LEU A 3 -25.56 -4.02 14.64
CA LEU A 3 -24.86 -3.25 15.68
C LEU A 3 -23.82 -4.05 16.47
N THR A 4 -23.65 -5.35 16.20
CA THR A 4 -22.76 -6.20 17.02
C THR A 4 -21.37 -6.42 16.43
N THR A 5 -21.12 -6.07 15.17
CA THR A 5 -19.81 -6.33 14.51
C THR A 5 -18.75 -5.28 14.83
N THR A 6 -19.13 -4.03 15.13
CA THR A 6 -18.17 -2.96 15.45
C THR A 6 -17.55 -3.11 16.85
N ALA A 7 -18.25 -3.73 17.79
CA ALA A 7 -17.77 -3.92 19.17
C ALA A 7 -16.62 -4.94 19.29
N LEU A 8 -16.47 -5.86 18.32
CA LEU A 8 -15.47 -6.93 18.34
C LEU A 8 -14.05 -6.46 17.97
N ASN A 9 -13.91 -5.25 17.39
CA ASN A 9 -12.59 -4.69 17.04
C ASN A 9 -11.98 -3.80 18.13
N ALA A 10 -12.75 -3.36 19.13
CA ALA A 10 -12.24 -2.51 20.21
C ALA A 10 -11.37 -3.28 21.23
N SER A 11 -11.65 -4.56 21.45
CA SER A 11 -10.90 -5.43 22.37
C SER A 11 -9.47 -5.72 21.90
N ASN A 12 -9.22 -5.66 20.59
CA ASN A 12 -7.90 -5.97 20.01
C ASN A 12 -6.94 -4.78 20.09
N VAL A 13 -7.49 -3.56 20.17
CA VAL A 13 -6.73 -2.30 20.25
C VAL A 13 -6.12 -2.12 21.63
N TYR A 14 -6.81 -2.53 22.70
CA TYR A 14 -6.29 -2.40 24.07
C TYR A 14 -5.02 -3.25 24.28
N GLY A 15 -4.95 -4.44 23.67
CA GLY A 15 -3.75 -5.30 23.67
C GLY A 15 -2.63 -4.83 22.72
N ALA A 16 -2.92 -3.99 21.73
CA ALA A 16 -1.91 -3.34 20.91
C ALA A 16 -1.27 -2.14 21.65
N MET A 17 -2.07 -1.40 22.41
CA MET A 17 -1.61 -0.24 23.20
C MET A 17 -0.69 -0.64 24.35
N SER A 18 -0.98 -1.75 25.04
CA SER A 18 -0.14 -2.25 26.14
C SER A 18 1.23 -2.79 25.66
N ARG A 19 1.31 -3.30 24.42
CA ARG A 19 2.59 -3.70 23.80
C ARG A 19 3.44 -2.50 23.38
N LEU A 20 2.82 -1.38 23.05
CA LEU A 20 3.52 -0.13 22.76
C LEU A 20 4.09 0.50 24.04
N ALA A 21 3.34 0.43 25.15
CA ALA A 21 3.81 0.89 26.46
C ALA A 21 5.01 0.07 26.98
N ASN A 22 5.04 -1.24 26.70
CA ASN A 22 6.14 -2.12 27.14
C ASN A 22 7.37 -2.10 26.21
N ARG A 23 7.33 -1.34 25.11
CA ARG A 23 8.50 -1.11 24.22
C ARG A 23 9.51 -0.13 24.80
N GLY A 24 9.13 0.61 25.85
CA GLY A 24 9.97 1.65 26.48
C GLY A 24 10.94 1.17 27.57
N GLN A 25 10.86 -0.08 28.03
CA GLN A 25 11.72 -0.58 29.11
C GLN A 25 12.44 -1.86 28.69
N SER A 26 13.75 -1.74 28.48
CA SER A 26 14.76 -2.81 28.47
C SER A 26 14.67 -3.89 27.38
N GLY A 27 15.50 -3.75 26.33
CA GLY A 27 15.98 -4.89 25.50
C GLY A 27 15.75 -4.78 23.98
N GLN A 28 14.70 -4.10 23.53
CA GLN A 28 14.28 -4.15 22.11
C GLN A 28 15.13 -3.35 21.12
N ALA A 29 16.03 -2.46 21.56
CA ALA A 29 16.93 -1.76 20.64
C ALA A 29 18.06 -2.67 20.12
N ALA A 30 18.53 -3.61 20.96
CA ALA A 30 19.51 -4.62 20.56
C ALA A 30 18.83 -5.74 19.76
N ASP A 31 17.59 -6.10 20.12
CA ASP A 31 16.78 -7.09 19.40
C ASP A 31 16.35 -6.58 18.02
N ALA A 32 15.96 -5.31 17.87
CA ALA A 32 15.66 -4.70 16.57
C ALA A 32 16.89 -4.63 15.64
N ALA A 33 18.08 -4.37 16.19
CA ALA A 33 19.33 -4.42 15.43
C ALA A 33 19.70 -5.86 15.02
N ALA A 34 19.41 -6.84 15.88
CA ALA A 34 19.57 -8.26 15.57
C ALA A 34 18.53 -8.76 14.56
N ASP A 35 17.28 -8.27 14.59
CA ASP A 35 16.22 -8.60 13.62
C ASP A 35 16.51 -8.05 12.22
N LEU A 36 17.12 -6.85 12.15
CA LEU A 36 17.64 -6.29 10.90
C LEU A 36 18.84 -7.08 10.36
N ALA A 37 19.72 -7.56 11.24
CA ALA A 37 20.90 -8.35 10.86
C ALA A 37 20.57 -9.83 10.55
N ALA A 38 19.52 -10.37 11.16
CA ALA A 38 19.08 -11.75 11.04
C ALA A 38 18.00 -11.93 9.98
N GLY A 39 17.92 -11.08 8.95
CA GLY A 39 17.08 -11.30 7.76
C GLY A 39 15.66 -11.76 8.09
N ALA A 40 15.09 -11.28 9.20
CA ALA A 40 13.83 -11.75 9.72
C ALA A 40 12.71 -11.18 8.84
N LYS A 41 12.46 -11.88 7.72
CA LYS A 41 11.35 -11.67 6.78
C LYS A 41 10.88 -10.22 6.75
N SER A 42 11.79 -9.30 6.40
CA SER A 42 11.36 -8.03 5.84
C SER A 42 10.38 -8.38 4.72
N PRO A 43 9.15 -7.83 4.71
CA PRO A 43 8.23 -8.05 3.61
C PRO A 43 9.01 -7.83 2.32
N ASP A 44 8.99 -8.81 1.41
CA ASP A 44 9.65 -8.65 0.12
C ASP A 44 9.09 -7.38 -0.52
N PHE A 45 9.88 -6.30 -0.53
CA PHE A 45 9.46 -5.02 -1.06
C PHE A 45 9.00 -5.19 -2.52
N GLY A 46 9.64 -6.11 -3.25
CA GLY A 46 9.20 -6.50 -4.58
C GLY A 46 7.81 -7.13 -4.59
N ALA A 47 7.45 -7.95 -3.61
CA ALA A 47 6.10 -8.52 -3.49
C ALA A 47 5.07 -7.43 -3.19
N MET A 48 5.35 -6.55 -2.23
CA MET A 48 4.48 -5.41 -1.94
C MET A 48 4.29 -4.52 -3.16
N LEU A 49 5.36 -4.19 -3.87
CA LEU A 49 5.28 -3.37 -5.07
C LEU A 49 4.49 -4.07 -6.18
N ARG A 50 4.69 -5.37 -6.40
CA ARG A 50 3.92 -6.15 -7.38
C ARG A 50 2.43 -6.15 -7.06
N ASP A 51 2.06 -6.29 -5.79
CA ASP A 51 0.67 -6.31 -5.36
C ASP A 51 0.03 -4.92 -5.51
N GLN A 52 0.76 -3.85 -5.18
CA GLN A 52 0.30 -2.48 -5.44
C GLN A 52 0.14 -2.19 -6.94
N VAL A 53 1.04 -2.70 -7.79
CA VAL A 53 0.92 -2.54 -9.24
C VAL A 53 -0.31 -3.25 -9.80
N ARG A 54 -0.63 -4.45 -9.28
CA ARG A 54 -1.85 -5.18 -9.63
C ARG A 54 -3.11 -4.41 -9.24
N GLU A 55 -3.14 -3.85 -8.04
CA GLU A 55 -4.27 -3.06 -7.55
C GLU A 55 -4.60 -1.88 -8.47
N VAL A 56 -3.58 -1.17 -8.98
CA VAL A 56 -3.79 -0.05 -9.91
C VAL A 56 -4.34 -0.52 -11.26
N VAL A 57 -3.87 -1.67 -11.76
CA VAL A 57 -4.42 -2.27 -12.99
C VAL A 57 -5.90 -2.64 -12.79
N ASP A 58 -6.22 -3.22 -11.63
CA ASP A 58 -7.60 -3.59 -11.29
C ASP A 58 -8.50 -2.36 -11.12
N GLN A 59 -7.99 -1.28 -10.51
CA GLN A 59 -8.68 0.01 -10.45
C GLN A 59 -8.93 0.60 -11.84
N GLY A 60 -7.96 0.50 -12.77
CA GLY A 60 -8.13 0.90 -14.16
C GLY A 60 -9.28 0.16 -14.83
N ASN A 61 -9.29 -1.18 -14.73
CA ASN A 61 -10.36 -2.02 -15.28
C ASN A 61 -11.74 -1.70 -14.66
N ALA A 62 -11.78 -1.44 -13.35
CA ALA A 62 -13.00 -1.05 -12.66
C ALA A 62 -13.51 0.32 -13.12
N SER A 63 -12.60 1.26 -13.39
CA SER A 63 -12.91 2.58 -13.96
C SER A 63 -13.54 2.45 -15.35
N GLU A 64 -12.97 1.61 -16.22
CA GLU A 64 -13.52 1.32 -17.55
C GLU A 64 -14.93 0.70 -17.47
N ALA A 65 -15.17 -0.21 -16.53
CA ALA A 65 -16.48 -0.82 -16.30
C ALA A 65 -17.53 0.22 -15.84
N LYS A 66 -17.15 1.18 -14.99
CA LYS A 66 -18.01 2.31 -14.61
C LYS A 66 -18.28 3.23 -15.79
N GLN A 67 -17.29 3.49 -16.63
CA GLN A 67 -17.42 4.28 -17.86
C GLN A 67 -18.39 3.63 -18.85
N ALA A 68 -18.29 2.31 -19.05
CA ALA A 68 -19.22 1.55 -19.88
C ALA A 68 -20.66 1.60 -19.32
N SER A 69 -20.82 1.54 -17.99
CA SER A 69 -22.11 1.64 -17.32
C SER A 69 -22.73 3.04 -17.44
N TYR A 70 -21.91 4.09 -17.43
CA TYR A 70 -22.31 5.47 -17.71
C TYR A 70 -22.82 5.62 -19.16
N MET A 71 -22.08 5.11 -20.14
CA MET A 71 -22.50 5.14 -21.55
C MET A 71 -23.80 4.35 -21.81
N ALA A 72 -24.08 3.33 -20.99
CA ALA A 72 -25.34 2.59 -21.01
C ALA A 72 -26.52 3.32 -20.31
N GLY A 73 -26.32 4.56 -19.84
CA GLY A 73 -27.34 5.38 -19.17
C GLY A 73 -27.65 4.99 -17.73
N LYS A 74 -26.77 4.19 -17.09
CA LYS A 74 -26.96 3.65 -15.73
C LYS A 74 -25.93 4.15 -14.70
N GLY A 75 -25.07 5.10 -15.08
CA GLY A 75 -24.03 5.65 -14.21
C GLY A 75 -24.13 7.17 -14.09
N ASP A 76 -23.60 7.72 -13.00
CA ASP A 76 -23.43 9.16 -12.80
C ASP A 76 -22.09 9.64 -13.38
N ILE A 77 -22.06 10.82 -14.00
CA ILE A 77 -20.82 11.41 -14.51
C ILE A 77 -19.85 11.75 -13.37
N ILE A 78 -20.38 12.00 -12.17
CA ILE A 78 -19.56 12.25 -10.98
C ILE A 78 -18.74 11.00 -10.64
N ASP A 79 -19.32 9.81 -10.71
CA ASP A 79 -18.62 8.55 -10.42
C ASP A 79 -17.49 8.27 -11.43
N VAL A 80 -17.68 8.66 -12.70
CA VAL A 80 -16.66 8.53 -13.74
C VAL A 80 -15.50 9.49 -13.47
N VAL A 81 -15.78 10.76 -13.17
CA VAL A 81 -14.74 11.75 -12.89
C VAL A 81 -13.96 11.36 -11.62
N THR A 82 -14.64 10.91 -10.57
CA THR A 82 -13.97 10.41 -9.36
C THR A 82 -13.06 9.22 -9.65
N ALA A 83 -13.54 8.22 -10.41
CA ALA A 83 -12.74 7.06 -10.76
C ALA A 83 -11.51 7.43 -11.62
N VAL A 84 -11.65 8.40 -12.54
CA VAL A 84 -10.53 8.91 -13.34
C VAL A 84 -9.53 9.65 -12.46
N SER A 85 -9.97 10.53 -11.56
CA SER A 85 -9.06 11.25 -10.65
C SER A 85 -8.32 10.31 -9.70
N GLU A 86 -8.96 9.24 -9.22
CA GLU A 86 -8.28 8.20 -8.43
C GLU A 86 -7.20 7.48 -9.24
N ALA A 87 -7.50 7.13 -10.50
CA ALA A 87 -6.54 6.49 -11.41
C ALA A 87 -5.34 7.41 -11.75
N GLU A 88 -5.57 8.71 -11.90
CA GLU A 88 -4.51 9.70 -12.16
C GLU A 88 -3.51 9.78 -10.99
N VAL A 89 -4.01 9.80 -9.74
CA VAL A 89 -3.15 9.83 -8.54
C VAL A 89 -2.33 8.55 -8.41
N ALA A 90 -2.95 7.40 -8.71
CA ALA A 90 -2.27 6.11 -8.72
C ALA A 90 -1.16 6.03 -9.78
N LEU A 91 -1.43 6.56 -10.98
CA LEU A 91 -0.46 6.62 -12.07
C LEU A 91 0.72 7.54 -11.74
N ASP A 92 0.47 8.72 -11.16
CA ASP A 92 1.53 9.67 -10.78
C ASP A 92 2.49 9.06 -9.74
N THR A 93 1.92 8.31 -8.80
CA THR A 93 2.69 7.53 -7.81
C THR A 93 3.57 6.47 -8.48
N MET A 94 3.04 5.76 -9.49
CA MET A 94 3.82 4.78 -10.24
C MET A 94 4.98 5.40 -11.01
N VAL A 95 4.78 6.57 -11.62
CA VAL A 95 5.84 7.28 -12.34
C VAL A 95 6.98 7.65 -11.38
N SER A 96 6.65 8.14 -10.18
CA SER A 96 7.64 8.42 -9.14
C SER A 96 8.43 7.17 -8.74
N VAL A 97 7.75 6.02 -8.56
CA VAL A 97 8.43 4.75 -8.24
C VAL A 97 9.29 4.27 -9.41
N ARG A 98 8.81 4.36 -10.66
CA ARG A 98 9.57 4.04 -11.87
C ARG A 98 10.87 4.85 -11.92
N ASP A 99 10.79 6.15 -11.69
CA ASP A 99 11.94 7.06 -11.75
C ASP A 99 12.96 6.75 -10.64
N LYS A 100 12.50 6.38 -9.44
CA LYS A 100 13.37 5.94 -8.34
C LYS A 100 14.08 4.62 -8.64
N VAL A 101 13.40 3.66 -9.25
CA VAL A 101 14.00 2.38 -9.64
C VAL A 101 15.05 2.58 -10.73
N ILE A 102 14.76 3.43 -11.73
CA ILE A 102 15.72 3.77 -12.78
C ILE A 102 16.96 4.44 -12.18
N SER A 103 16.78 5.45 -11.32
CA SER A 103 17.91 6.13 -10.65
C SER A 103 18.76 5.18 -9.82
N ALA A 104 18.14 4.23 -9.08
CA ALA A 104 18.88 3.24 -8.31
C ALA A 104 19.69 2.29 -9.21
N TYR A 105 19.16 1.92 -10.37
CA TYR A 105 19.89 1.13 -11.35
C TYR A 105 21.07 1.90 -11.96
N GLU A 106 20.87 3.17 -12.31
CA GLU A 106 21.94 4.04 -12.82
C GLU A 106 23.05 4.28 -11.78
N GLU A 107 22.70 4.41 -10.50
CA GLU A 107 23.67 4.56 -9.40
C GLU A 107 24.53 3.31 -9.22
N ILE A 108 23.94 2.11 -9.25
CA ILE A 108 24.68 0.84 -9.22
C ILE A 108 25.64 0.74 -10.42
N MET A 109 25.19 1.13 -11.62
CA MET A 109 26.02 1.12 -12.83
C MET A 109 27.16 2.13 -12.77
N ARG A 110 26.94 3.30 -12.15
CA ARG A 110 28.00 4.31 -11.93
C ARG A 110 29.05 3.88 -10.91
N MET A 111 28.71 2.96 -10.01
CA MET A 111 29.64 2.39 -9.03
C MET A 111 30.41 1.17 -9.59
N ALA A 112 29.87 0.51 -10.61
CA ALA A 112 30.46 -0.63 -11.29
C ALA A 112 31.34 -0.20 -12.49
N ILE A 113 32.34 0.64 -12.23
CA ILE A 113 33.58 0.74 -13.01
C ILE A 113 34.75 1.05 -12.08
#